data_AF-A0A382Z837-F1
#
_entry.id   AF-A0A382Z837-F1
#
_cell.length_a   1.000
_cell.length_b   1.000
_cell.length_c   1.000
_cell.angle_alpha   90.00
_cell.angle_beta   90.00
_cell.angle_gamma   90.00
#
_symmetry.space_group_name_H-M   'P 1'
#
loop_
_entity.id
_entity.type
_entity.pdbx_description
1 polymer ?
#
loop_
_entity_poly.entity_id
_entity_poly.type
_entity_poly.pdbx_seq_one_letter_code
_entity_poly.pdbx_strand_id
1 'polypeptide(L)'
;AVYLPAVMQDFHIAGGVIKVREFIDRADVLTLEEPVIINCTGLGARDLFDDRDLFPIKGQLTFLLPQSEVNYITLGRRGLYMFPRSDGILLGGTFERDQWSLTPDPVETRRIVEGHRNFFSAMEDPWA
;
A
#
# COMPACT_ATOMS: atom_id res chain seq x y z
N ALA A 1 -9.74 -7.56 3.19
CA ALA A 1 -9.42 -6.21 3.74
C ALA A 1 -10.39 -5.86 4.86
N VAL A 2 -9.89 -5.54 6.06
CA VAL A 2 -10.72 -5.34 7.28
C VAL A 2 -10.73 -3.89 7.75
N TYR A 3 -9.57 -3.22 7.70
CA TYR A 3 -9.38 -1.91 8.33
C TYR A 3 -10.16 -0.77 7.65
N LEU A 4 -9.99 -0.56 6.34
CA LEU A 4 -10.67 0.54 5.63
C LEU A 4 -12.20 0.44 5.71
N PRO A 5 -12.83 -0.75 5.51
CA PRO A 5 -14.28 -0.89 5.72
C PRO A 5 -14.73 -0.53 7.14
N ALA A 6 -13.97 -0.93 8.18
CA ALA A 6 -14.31 -0.58 9.56
C ALA A 6 -14.27 0.93 9.79
N VAL A 7 -13.22 1.62 9.33
CA VAL A 7 -13.11 3.08 9.47
C VAL A 7 -14.19 3.81 8.67
N MET A 8 -14.56 3.32 7.48
CA MET A 8 -15.69 3.87 6.72
C MET A 8 -17.03 3.66 7.45
N GLN A 9 -17.22 2.52 8.09
CA GLN A 9 -18.41 2.25 8.89
C GLN A 9 -18.49 3.19 10.10
N ASP A 10 -17.38 3.40 10.81
CA ASP A 10 -17.31 4.35 11.93
C ASP A 10 -17.64 5.79 11.47
N PHE A 11 -17.14 6.19 10.30
CA PHE A 11 -17.47 7.49 9.69
C PHE A 11 -18.97 7.63 9.40
N HIS A 12 -19.61 6.60 8.84
CA HIS A 12 -21.05 6.60 8.60
C HIS A 12 -21.87 6.60 9.89
N ILE A 13 -21.46 5.84 10.90
CA ILE A 13 -22.12 5.82 12.23
C ILE A 13 -22.06 7.20 12.89
N ALA A 14 -20.95 7.93 12.69
CA ALA A 14 -20.81 9.31 13.16
C ALA A 14 -21.63 10.34 12.34
N GLY A 15 -22.43 9.91 11.36
CA GLY A 15 -23.24 10.78 10.51
C GLY A 15 -22.51 11.32 9.27
N GLY A 16 -21.31 10.82 8.98
CA GLY A 16 -20.53 11.19 7.81
C GLY A 16 -21.18 10.75 6.50
N VAL A 17 -21.11 11.60 5.48
CA VAL A 17 -21.63 11.34 4.13
C VAL A 17 -20.46 11.25 3.14
N ILE A 18 -20.38 10.15 2.40
CA ILE A 18 -19.39 9.98 1.34
C ILE A 18 -20.02 10.41 0.02
N LYS A 19 -19.40 11.39 -0.65
CA LYS A 19 -19.74 11.82 -2.01
C LYS A 19 -18.60 11.45 -2.95
N VAL A 20 -18.87 10.63 -3.96
CA VAL A 20 -17.88 10.31 -5.00
C VAL A 20 -17.84 11.48 -5.98
N ARG A 21 -16.71 12.17 -6.03
CA ARG A 21 -16.46 13.32 -6.89
C ARG A 21 -14.99 13.34 -7.31
N GLU A 22 -14.74 13.64 -8.57
CA GLU A 22 -13.41 13.91 -9.08
C GLU A 22 -13.11 15.41 -9.01
N PHE A 23 -11.88 15.76 -8.66
CA PHE A 23 -11.34 17.12 -8.69
C PHE A 23 -10.13 17.09 -9.62
N ILE A 24 -10.06 18.00 -10.58
CA ILE A 24 -8.96 18.06 -11.55
C ILE A 24 -7.87 19.02 -11.07
N ASP A 25 -8.26 20.11 -10.41
CA ASP A 25 -7.34 21.12 -9.91
C ASP A 25 -7.81 21.79 -8.60
N ARG A 26 -7.03 22.77 -8.14
CA ARG A 26 -7.36 23.58 -6.97
C ARG A 26 -8.68 24.33 -7.12
N ALA A 27 -9.02 24.82 -8.32
CA ALA A 27 -10.24 25.59 -8.53
C ALA A 27 -11.48 24.72 -8.30
N ASP A 28 -11.46 23.46 -8.75
CA ASP A 28 -12.52 22.50 -8.48
C ASP A 28 -12.71 22.28 -6.98
N VAL A 29 -11.62 22.14 -6.21
CA VAL A 29 -11.69 21.96 -4.75
C VAL A 29 -12.32 23.17 -4.06
N LEU A 30 -12.02 24.38 -4.54
CA LEU A 30 -12.57 25.63 -4.01
C LEU A 30 -14.04 25.87 -4.37
N THR A 31 -14.67 24.99 -5.17
CA THR A 31 -16.12 25.00 -5.38
C THR A 31 -16.91 24.36 -4.23
N LEU A 32 -16.22 23.71 -3.28
CA LEU A 32 -16.85 23.16 -2.09
C LEU A 32 -17.44 24.27 -1.22
N GLU A 33 -18.65 24.04 -0.71
CA GLU A 33 -19.36 25.01 0.15
C GLU A 33 -18.89 24.91 1.60
N GLU A 34 -18.22 23.81 1.96
CA GLU A 34 -17.75 23.53 3.30
C GLU A 34 -16.68 24.55 3.75
N PRO A 35 -16.78 25.12 4.96
CA PRO A 35 -15.91 26.21 5.41
C PRO A 35 -14.48 25.75 5.74
N VAL A 36 -14.26 24.44 5.90
CA VAL A 36 -12.97 23.84 6.24
C VAL A 36 -12.74 22.64 5.34
N ILE A 37 -11.58 22.62 4.69
CA ILE A 37 -11.16 21.53 3.81
C ILE A 37 -9.93 20.88 4.42
N ILE A 38 -9.99 19.56 4.64
CA ILE A 38 -8.85 18.74 5.07
C ILE A 38 -8.34 18.00 3.84
N ASN A 39 -7.19 18.42 3.31
CA ASN A 39 -6.61 17.78 2.11
C ASN A 39 -5.88 16.48 2.47
N CYS A 40 -6.49 15.34 2.13
CA CYS A 40 -5.93 13.99 2.31
C CYS A 40 -5.68 13.26 0.98
N THR A 41 -5.38 13.99 -0.11
CA THR A 41 -5.29 13.41 -1.47
C THR A 41 -3.98 12.68 -1.79
N GLY A 42 -3.03 12.63 -0.84
CA GLY A 42 -1.77 11.92 -0.99
C GLY A 42 -0.98 12.41 -2.21
N LEU A 43 -0.52 11.48 -3.06
CA LEU A 43 0.24 11.81 -4.27
C LEU A 43 -0.56 12.71 -5.25
N GLY A 44 -1.90 12.69 -5.20
CA GLY A 44 -2.74 13.56 -6.02
C GLY A 44 -2.59 15.05 -5.72
N ALA A 45 -2.08 15.43 -4.54
CA ALA A 45 -1.80 16.82 -4.21
C ALA A 45 -0.75 17.45 -5.15
N ARG A 46 0.13 16.64 -5.76
CA ARG A 46 1.08 17.08 -6.79
C ARG A 46 0.38 17.82 -7.93
N ASP A 47 -0.72 17.25 -8.42
CA ASP A 47 -1.45 17.79 -9.57
C ASP A 47 -2.51 18.80 -9.12
N LEU A 48 -3.21 18.53 -8.01
CA LEU A 48 -4.26 19.42 -7.49
C LEU A 48 -3.72 20.77 -6.99
N PHE A 49 -2.53 20.80 -6.39
CA PHE A 49 -1.98 21.97 -5.71
C PHE A 49 -0.59 22.39 -6.21
N ASP A 50 -0.13 21.83 -7.33
CA ASP A 50 1.20 22.09 -7.91
C ASP A 50 2.37 21.77 -6.94
N ASP A 51 2.18 20.80 -6.05
CA ASP A 51 3.21 20.36 -5.10
C ASP A 51 4.27 19.49 -5.82
N ARG A 52 5.30 20.15 -6.34
CA ARG A 52 6.38 19.51 -7.11
C ARG A 52 7.38 18.73 -6.26
N ASP A 53 7.32 18.84 -4.94
CA ASP A 53 8.16 18.04 -4.04
C ASP A 53 7.62 16.62 -3.89
N LEU A 54 6.35 16.38 -4.23
CA LEU A 54 5.74 15.05 -4.24
C LEU A 54 6.08 14.27 -5.51
N PHE A 55 6.67 13.09 -5.34
CA PHE A 55 6.93 12.12 -6.41
C PHE A 55 6.70 10.69 -5.89
N PRO A 56 6.38 9.72 -6.77
CA PRO A 56 6.10 8.37 -6.36
C PRO A 56 7.37 7.62 -5.97
N ILE A 57 7.22 6.72 -5.01
CA ILE A 57 8.14 5.60 -4.81
C ILE A 57 7.32 4.35 -5.02
N LYS A 58 7.45 3.74 -6.19
CA LYS A 58 6.71 2.52 -6.53
C LYS A 58 7.21 1.38 -5.65
N GLY A 59 6.26 0.72 -4.99
CA GLY A 59 6.47 -0.54 -4.30
C GLY A 59 5.60 -1.63 -4.93
N GLN A 60 6.25 -2.68 -5.40
CA GLN A 60 5.58 -3.87 -5.90
C GLN A 60 5.48 -4.94 -4.82
N LEU A 61 4.33 -5.58 -4.76
CA LEU A 61 4.01 -6.65 -3.82
C LEU A 61 3.62 -7.92 -4.57
N THR A 62 3.84 -9.06 -3.94
CA THR A 62 3.34 -10.38 -4.36
C THR A 62 2.55 -10.97 -3.20
N PHE A 63 1.40 -11.60 -3.49
CA PHE A 63 0.55 -12.17 -2.45
C PHE A 63 0.51 -13.69 -2.57
N LEU A 64 0.69 -14.37 -1.43
CA LEU A 64 0.38 -15.77 -1.26
C LEU A 64 -0.99 -15.91 -0.57
N LEU A 65 -1.55 -17.12 -0.62
CA LEU A 65 -2.76 -17.44 0.12
C LEU A 65 -2.56 -17.24 1.63
N PRO A 66 -3.62 -16.89 2.39
CA PRO A 66 -3.55 -16.78 3.84
C PRO A 66 -3.12 -18.11 4.48
N GLN A 67 -2.29 -18.03 5.52
CA GLN A 67 -1.89 -19.18 6.35
C GLN A 67 -2.02 -18.75 7.82
N SER A 68 -2.97 -19.35 8.52
CA SER A 68 -3.33 -18.98 9.90
C SER A 68 -2.21 -19.20 10.91
N GLU A 69 -1.30 -20.12 10.61
CA GLU A 69 -0.15 -20.50 11.40
C GLU A 69 0.99 -19.48 11.31
N VAL A 70 1.02 -18.64 10.26
CA VAL A 70 2.03 -17.60 10.09
C VAL A 70 1.58 -16.35 10.83
N ASN A 71 2.06 -16.19 12.06
CA ASN A 71 1.69 -15.09 12.97
C ASN A 71 2.85 -14.10 13.23
N TYR A 72 3.87 -14.11 12.37
CA TYR A 72 5.07 -13.27 12.48
C TYR A 72 5.34 -12.54 11.17
N ILE A 73 6.07 -11.43 11.28
CA ILE A 73 6.57 -10.67 10.12
C ILE A 73 8.04 -11.00 9.88
N THR A 74 8.51 -10.79 8.66
CA THR A 74 9.95 -10.78 8.38
C THR A 74 10.37 -9.43 7.82
N LEU A 75 11.54 -8.96 8.26
CA LEU A 75 12.21 -7.78 7.72
C LEU A 75 13.60 -8.23 7.28
N GLY A 76 13.75 -8.43 5.98
CA GLY A 76 14.95 -8.93 5.35
C GLY A 76 15.82 -7.81 4.77
N ARG A 77 17.02 -8.19 4.35
CA ARG A 77 17.91 -7.31 3.57
C ARG A 77 17.35 -7.12 2.15
N ARG A 78 17.87 -6.12 1.44
CA ARG A 78 17.54 -5.83 0.03
C ARG A 78 16.04 -5.56 -0.20
N GLY A 79 15.37 -4.96 0.78
CA GLY A 79 13.97 -4.57 0.69
C GLY A 79 12.99 -5.72 0.75
N LEU A 80 13.40 -6.92 1.18
CA LEU A 80 12.48 -8.04 1.39
C LEU A 80 11.73 -7.89 2.71
N TYR A 81 10.42 -8.06 2.70
CA TYR A 81 9.59 -8.07 3.89
C TYR A 81 8.34 -8.93 3.69
N MET A 82 7.87 -9.57 4.75
CA MET A 82 6.66 -10.38 4.75
C MET A 82 5.70 -9.93 5.84
N PHE A 83 4.42 -9.79 5.49
CA PHE A 83 3.35 -9.50 6.44
C PHE A 83 2.18 -10.48 6.25
N PRO A 84 1.88 -11.33 7.24
CA PRO A 84 0.68 -12.15 7.21
C PRO A 84 -0.56 -11.31 7.48
N ARG A 85 -1.63 -11.56 6.73
CA ARG A 85 -2.94 -10.94 6.89
C ARG A 85 -4.02 -12.01 6.73
N SER A 86 -5.23 -11.72 7.22
CA SER A 86 -6.38 -12.61 7.08
C SER A 86 -6.78 -12.85 5.61
N ASP A 87 -6.42 -11.94 4.71
CA ASP A 87 -6.71 -12.01 3.27
C ASP A 87 -5.51 -12.43 2.40
N GLY A 88 -4.37 -12.75 3.01
CA GLY A 88 -3.20 -13.26 2.30
C GLY A 88 -1.90 -12.99 3.03
N ILE A 89 -0.82 -13.62 2.58
CA ILE A 89 0.53 -13.24 3.02
C ILE A 89 1.13 -12.32 1.96
N LEU A 90 1.42 -11.10 2.37
CA LEU A 90 2.06 -10.11 1.53
C LEU A 90 3.57 -10.32 1.57
N LEU A 91 4.18 -10.45 0.40
CA LEU A 91 5.62 -10.43 0.17
C LEU A 91 5.98 -9.13 -0.56
N GLY A 92 6.85 -8.34 0.03
CA GLY A 92 7.42 -7.17 -0.60
C GLY A 92 8.95 -7.21 -0.55
N GLY A 93 9.64 -6.27 -1.16
CA GLY A 93 9.08 -5.36 -2.15
C GLY A 93 10.16 -4.69 -2.98
N THR A 94 9.71 -3.65 -3.68
CA THR A 94 10.54 -2.71 -4.43
C THR A 94 10.40 -1.31 -3.82
N PHE A 95 11.35 -0.43 -4.16
CA PHE A 95 11.35 0.98 -3.76
C PHE A 95 11.92 1.80 -4.91
N GLU A 96 11.14 1.94 -5.98
CA GLU A 96 11.57 2.57 -7.23
C GLU A 96 11.14 4.04 -7.25
N ARG A 97 12.11 4.95 -7.10
CA ARG A 97 11.86 6.40 -7.10
C ARG A 97 11.45 6.89 -8.49
N ASP A 98 10.50 7.81 -8.50
CA ASP A 98 9.97 8.48 -9.70
C ASP A 98 9.44 7.49 -10.77
N GLN A 99 9.00 6.32 -10.33
CA GLN A 99 8.39 5.32 -11.19
C GLN A 99 6.86 5.41 -11.10
N TRP A 100 6.23 5.83 -12.20
CA TRP A 100 4.78 6.06 -12.31
C TRP A 100 4.02 4.85 -12.86
N SER A 101 4.71 3.89 -13.48
CA SER A 101 4.06 2.72 -14.07
C SER A 101 3.36 1.86 -13.01
N LEU A 102 2.05 1.67 -13.18
CA LEU A 102 1.23 0.78 -12.35
C LEU A 102 1.38 -0.70 -12.73
N THR A 103 2.06 -1.00 -13.85
CA THR A 103 2.24 -2.37 -14.33
C THR A 103 3.24 -3.12 -13.44
N PRO A 104 2.87 -4.26 -12.85
CA PRO A 104 3.82 -5.10 -12.13
C PRO A 104 4.90 -5.64 -13.05
N ASP A 105 6.15 -5.63 -12.60
CA ASP A 105 7.30 -6.22 -13.28
C ASP A 105 7.44 -7.71 -12.91
N PRO A 106 7.30 -8.66 -13.86
CA PRO A 106 7.48 -10.08 -13.61
C PRO A 106 8.89 -10.46 -13.10
N VAL A 107 9.92 -9.68 -13.42
CA VAL A 107 11.29 -9.88 -12.92
C VAL A 107 11.32 -9.64 -11.41
N GLU A 108 10.73 -8.53 -10.95
CA GLU A 108 10.67 -8.20 -9.53
C GLU A 108 9.79 -9.17 -8.75
N THR A 109 8.69 -9.66 -9.32
CA THR A 109 7.89 -10.74 -8.72
C THR A 109 8.74 -11.98 -8.46
N ARG A 110 9.50 -12.45 -9.46
CA ARG A 110 10.40 -13.61 -9.30
C ARG A 110 11.45 -13.36 -8.23
N ARG A 111 12.09 -12.18 -8.25
CA ARG A 111 13.10 -11.79 -7.25
C ARG A 111 12.54 -11.81 -5.82
N ILE A 112 11.33 -11.27 -5.62
CA ILE A 112 10.69 -11.22 -4.31
C ILE A 112 10.40 -12.64 -3.80
N VAL A 113 9.81 -13.50 -4.64
CA VAL A 113 9.47 -14.89 -4.26
C VAL A 113 10.73 -15.69 -3.97
N GLU A 114 11.72 -15.64 -4.86
CA GLU A 114 12.99 -16.36 -4.71
C GLU A 114 13.78 -15.88 -3.48
N GLY A 115 13.77 -14.56 -3.22
CA GLY A 115 14.40 -13.97 -2.05
C GLY A 115 13.82 -14.51 -0.74
N HIS A 116 12.48 -14.60 -0.63
CA HIS A 116 11.83 -15.18 0.55
C HIS A 116 12.10 -16.68 0.64
N ARG A 117 12.00 -17.42 -0.47
CA ARG A 117 12.33 -18.85 -0.51
C ARG A 117 13.73 -19.10 0.05
N ASN A 118 14.73 -18.35 -0.41
CA ASN A 118 16.10 -18.49 0.06
C ASN A 118 16.26 -18.11 1.54
N PHE A 119 15.55 -17.06 2.01
CA PHE A 119 15.54 -16.69 3.43
C PHE A 119 15.01 -17.83 4.31
N PHE A 120 13.87 -18.41 3.95
CA PHE A 120 13.26 -19.50 4.72
C PHE A 120 14.06 -20.80 4.62
N SER A 121 14.60 -21.14 3.44
CA SER A 121 15.43 -22.34 3.27
C SER A 121 16.79 -22.28 3.99
N ALA A 122 17.28 -21.07 4.32
CA ALA A 122 18.50 -20.89 5.07
C ALA A 122 18.29 -20.97 6.60
N MET A 123 17.04 -21.01 7.06
CA MET A 123 16.76 -21.28 8.48
C MET A 123 16.93 -22.76 8.74
N GLU A 124 18.00 -23.13 9.44
CA GLU A 124 18.17 -24.47 9.99
C GLU A 124 17.08 -24.70 11.05
N ASP A 125 16.42 -25.85 11.00
CA ASP A 125 15.59 -26.30 12.11
C ASP A 125 16.52 -26.81 13.21
N PRO A 126 16.66 -26.11 14.35
CA PRO A 126 17.53 -26.57 15.42
C PRO A 126 17.03 -27.86 16.10
N TRP A 127 15.86 -28.36 15.70
CA TRP A 127 15.21 -29.56 16.23
C TRP A 127 14.99 -30.67 15.20
N ALA A 128 15.48 -30.49 13.95
CA ALA A 128 15.48 -31.54 12.93
C ALA A 128 16.50 -32.66 13.22
#